data_AF-A0A378A6W7-F1
#
_entry.id   AF-A0A378A6W7-F1
#
_cell.length_a   1.000
_cell.length_b   1.000
_cell.length_c   1.000
_cell.angle_alpha   90.00
_cell.angle_beta   90.00
_cell.angle_gamma   90.00
#
_symmetry.space_group_name_H-M   'P 1'
#
loop_
_entity.id
_entity.type
_entity.pdbx_description
1 polymer ?
#
loop_
_entity_poly.entity_id
_entity_poly.type
_entity_poly.pdbx_seq_one_letter_code
_entity_poly.pdbx_strand_id
1 'polypeptide(L)'
;MTKMNNPKFTTPSGNTAPRQVWQQTVDAVLAQTKSQAAGLSSADAAERLNTCGPNALPEKKGKPGWLRFLAHFNDVLIYVLLAAAALTAIMGHWVDTLVILRRDGD
;
A
#
# COMPACT_ATOMS: atom_id res chain seq x y z
N MET A 1 37.10 12.85 4.35
CA MET A 1 36.04 12.02 4.97
C MET A 1 34.80 12.15 4.10
N THR A 2 34.17 11.11 3.56
CA THR A 2 33.43 10.07 4.31
C THR A 2 33.28 8.83 3.43
N LYS A 3 33.93 7.72 3.79
CA LYS A 3 33.65 6.41 3.18
C LYS A 3 32.35 5.88 3.80
N MET A 4 31.30 5.73 2.98
CA MET A 4 30.08 5.00 3.37
C MET A 4 30.42 3.50 3.41
N ASN A 5 30.85 3.04 4.59
CA ASN A 5 31.02 1.62 4.88
C ASN A 5 29.62 1.02 5.10
N ASN A 6 29.01 0.44 4.05
CA ASN A 6 27.77 -0.31 4.20
C ASN A 6 28.09 -1.79 4.45
N PRO A 7 27.94 -2.31 5.67
CA PRO A 7 28.33 -3.68 6.03
C PRO A 7 27.44 -4.76 5.40
N LYS A 8 26.45 -4.40 4.58
CA LYS A 8 25.51 -5.35 3.96
C LYS A 8 26.02 -6.02 2.69
N PHE A 9 27.24 -5.69 2.25
CA PHE A 9 27.92 -6.35 1.12
C PHE A 9 29.19 -7.06 1.59
N THR A 10 29.09 -7.95 2.57
CA THR A 10 30.15 -8.92 2.81
C THR A 10 30.04 -10.00 1.72
N THR A 11 30.84 -9.87 0.67
CA THR A 11 31.05 -10.95 -0.29
C THR A 11 31.55 -12.16 0.50
N PRO A 12 30.86 -13.31 0.47
CA PRO A 12 31.36 -14.51 1.10
C PRO A 12 32.60 -14.96 0.33
N SER A 13 33.77 -14.63 0.87
CA SER A 13 35.05 -15.24 0.50
C SER A 13 35.05 -16.66 1.06
N GLY A 14 34.58 -17.62 0.25
CA GLY A 14 34.55 -19.03 0.62
C GLY A 14 33.76 -19.84 -0.41
N ASN A 15 34.41 -20.83 -1.00
CA ASN A 15 33.94 -21.64 -2.13
C ASN A 15 32.81 -22.64 -1.77
N THR A 16 31.89 -22.28 -0.87
CA THR A 16 30.88 -23.21 -0.32
C THR A 16 29.56 -22.51 0.04
N ALA A 17 29.12 -21.55 -0.77
CA ALA A 17 27.75 -21.04 -0.73
C ALA A 17 27.10 -21.25 -2.11
N PRO A 18 25.84 -21.70 -2.20
CA PRO A 18 25.19 -21.86 -3.50
C PRO A 18 25.22 -20.52 -4.25
N ARG A 19 25.83 -20.50 -5.44
CA ARG A 19 25.87 -19.29 -6.28
C ARG A 19 24.45 -18.81 -6.50
N GLN A 20 24.22 -17.55 -6.15
CA GLN A 20 22.95 -16.89 -6.37
C GLN A 20 22.57 -16.97 -7.84
N VAL A 21 21.29 -17.09 -8.17
CA VAL A 21 20.82 -17.32 -9.56
C VAL A 21 21.34 -16.28 -10.56
N TRP A 22 21.57 -15.04 -10.11
CA TRP A 22 22.13 -13.95 -10.92
C TRP A 22 23.65 -14.02 -11.15
N GLN A 23 24.34 -14.95 -10.48
CA GLN A 23 25.80 -15.19 -10.61
C GLN A 23 26.11 -16.46 -11.42
N GLN A 24 25.08 -17.17 -11.90
CA GLN A 24 25.25 -18.42 -12.64
C GLN A 24 25.40 -18.15 -14.14
N THR A 25 26.08 -19.06 -14.85
CA THR A 25 26.16 -19.00 -16.31
C THR A 25 24.82 -19.38 -16.94
N VAL A 26 24.58 -18.92 -18.17
CA VAL A 26 23.33 -19.18 -18.90
C VAL A 26 23.05 -20.68 -19.00
N ASP A 27 24.06 -21.48 -19.37
CA ASP A 27 23.91 -22.94 -19.51
C ASP A 27 23.54 -23.63 -18.18
N ALA A 28 24.10 -23.16 -17.06
CA ALA A 28 23.78 -23.70 -15.74
C ALA A 28 22.33 -23.41 -15.35
N VAL A 29 21.83 -22.20 -15.63
CA VAL A 29 20.44 -21.81 -15.37
C VAL A 29 19.46 -22.56 -16.29
N LEU A 30 19.82 -22.75 -17.57
CA LEU A 30 19.02 -23.54 -18.50
C LEU A 30 18.90 -25.00 -18.05
N ALA A 31 20.01 -25.61 -17.62
CA ALA A 31 20.01 -26.96 -17.08
C ALA A 31 19.18 -27.06 -15.77
N GLN A 32 19.36 -26.10 -14.85
CA GLN A 32 18.64 -26.06 -13.58
C GLN A 32 17.12 -25.88 -13.76
N THR A 33 16.72 -24.98 -14.67
CA THR A 33 15.30 -24.70 -14.95
C THR A 33 14.69 -25.66 -15.97
N LYS A 34 15.46 -26.65 -16.46
CA LYS A 34 15.08 -27.56 -17.55
C LYS A 34 14.48 -26.79 -18.74
N SER A 35 15.09 -25.67 -19.09
CA SER A 35 14.65 -24.81 -20.18
C SER A 35 15.68 -24.87 -21.31
N GLN A 36 15.26 -24.50 -22.51
CA GLN A 36 16.14 -24.51 -23.69
C GLN A 36 16.30 -23.09 -24.23
N ALA A 37 17.39 -22.84 -24.95
CA ALA A 37 17.61 -21.55 -25.62
C ALA A 37 16.53 -21.25 -26.68
N ALA A 38 15.89 -22.29 -27.25
CA ALA A 38 14.79 -22.18 -28.19
C ALA A 38 13.42 -21.95 -27.52
N GLY A 39 13.35 -21.94 -26.18
CA GLY A 39 12.11 -21.78 -25.40
C GLY A 39 11.62 -23.09 -24.76
N LEU A 40 10.38 -23.07 -24.29
CA LEU A 40 9.71 -24.21 -23.66
C LEU A 40 8.76 -24.87 -24.65
N SER A 41 8.54 -26.18 -24.50
CA SER A 41 7.45 -26.86 -25.21
C SER A 41 6.09 -26.39 -24.67
N SER A 42 5.03 -26.53 -25.47
CA SER A 42 3.67 -26.18 -25.04
C SER A 42 3.20 -27.00 -23.84
N ALA A 43 3.61 -28.28 -23.78
CA ALA A 43 3.31 -29.17 -22.66
C ALA A 43 4.02 -28.70 -21.37
N ASP A 44 5.32 -28.42 -21.44
CA ASP A 44 6.08 -27.92 -20.27
C ASP A 44 5.57 -26.57 -19.80
N ALA A 45 5.18 -25.69 -20.73
CA ALA A 45 4.63 -24.38 -20.40
C ALA A 45 3.28 -24.51 -19.67
N ALA A 46 2.41 -25.43 -20.11
CA ALA A 46 1.12 -25.67 -19.46
C ALA A 46 1.29 -26.29 -18.06
N GLU A 47 2.21 -27.24 -17.90
CA GLU A 47 2.52 -27.83 -16.59
C GLU A 47 3.07 -26.78 -15.62
N ARG A 48 3.97 -25.91 -16.08
CA ARG A 48 4.51 -24.81 -15.29
C ARG A 48 3.45 -23.78 -14.92
N LEU A 49 2.51 -23.49 -15.81
CA LEU A 49 1.42 -22.57 -15.52
C LEU A 49 0.51 -23.11 -14.41
N ASN A 50 0.27 -24.42 -14.38
CA ASN A 50 -0.51 -25.07 -13.32
C ASN A 50 0.22 -25.10 -11.97
N THR A 51 1.55 -25.22 -11.97
CA THR A 51 2.36 -25.37 -10.74
C THR A 51 2.85 -24.04 -10.17
N CYS A 52 3.33 -23.12 -11.01
CA CYS A 52 3.80 -21.80 -10.61
C CYS A 52 2.69 -20.75 -10.56
N GLY A 53 1.57 -21.01 -11.24
CA GLY A 53 0.49 -20.04 -11.41
C GLY A 53 0.81 -18.96 -12.45
N PRO A 54 -0.15 -18.08 -12.73
CA PRO A 54 0.04 -16.96 -13.63
C PRO A 54 1.03 -15.95 -13.04
N ASN A 55 1.94 -15.43 -13.86
CA ASN A 55 2.81 -14.31 -13.49
C ASN A 55 2.04 -12.98 -13.50
N ALA A 56 1.04 -12.88 -12.63
CA ALA A 56 0.21 -11.70 -12.46
C ALA A 56 0.23 -11.29 -10.99
N LEU A 57 0.39 -9.98 -10.74
CA LEU A 57 0.30 -9.44 -9.40
C LEU A 57 -1.13 -9.61 -8.88
N PRO A 58 -1.32 -9.98 -7.60
CA PRO A 58 -2.65 -10.11 -7.04
C PRO A 58 -3.35 -8.75 -7.07
N GLU A 59 -4.51 -8.70 -7.73
CA GLU A 59 -5.33 -7.49 -7.75
C GLU A 59 -5.80 -7.16 -6.35
N LYS A 60 -5.43 -5.97 -5.86
CA LYS A 60 -6.03 -5.43 -4.65
C LYS A 60 -7.50 -5.17 -4.95
N LYS A 61 -8.40 -5.86 -4.25
CA LYS A 61 -9.86 -5.60 -4.30
C LYS A 61 -10.08 -4.09 -4.26
N GLY A 62 -10.59 -3.53 -5.35
CA GLY A 62 -10.83 -2.10 -5.47
C GLY A 62 -11.76 -1.66 -4.35
N LYS A 63 -11.33 -0.70 -3.52
CA LYS A 63 -12.24 -0.07 -2.56
C LYS A 63 -13.39 0.55 -3.37
N PRO A 64 -14.66 0.28 -3.03
CA PRO A 64 -15.78 0.80 -3.80
C PRO A 64 -15.78 2.34 -3.75
N GLY A 65 -16.20 2.98 -4.84
CA GLY A 65 -16.08 4.43 -5.02
C GLY A 65 -16.71 5.27 -3.90
N TRP A 66 -17.82 4.82 -3.34
CA TRP A 66 -18.48 5.46 -2.19
C TRP A 66 -17.63 5.45 -0.92
N LEU A 67 -16.83 4.40 -0.71
CA LEU A 67 -15.95 4.27 0.44
C LEU A 67 -14.72 5.18 0.30
N ARG A 68 -14.31 5.48 -0.94
CA ARG A 68 -13.29 6.52 -1.21
C ARG A 68 -13.84 7.92 -0.99
N PHE A 69 -15.10 8.18 -1.36
CA PHE A 69 -15.78 9.45 -1.09
C PHE A 69 -15.89 9.70 0.42
N LEU A 70 -16.43 8.75 1.19
CA LEU A 70 -16.53 8.84 2.65
C LEU A 70 -15.17 8.98 3.35
N ALA A 71 -14.10 8.43 2.79
CA ALA A 71 -12.76 8.60 3.37
C ALA A 71 -12.27 10.06 3.34
N HIS A 72 -12.77 10.91 2.41
CA HIS A 72 -12.46 12.35 2.40
C HIS A 72 -13.29 13.12 3.43
N PHE A 73 -14.42 12.57 3.89
CA PHE A 73 -15.18 13.14 5.01
C PHE A 73 -14.62 12.74 6.36
N ASN A 74 -13.46 12.09 6.43
CA ASN A 74 -12.78 11.79 7.69
C ASN A 74 -11.60 12.73 7.94
N ASP A 75 -11.64 13.94 7.36
CA ASP A 75 -10.67 15.00 7.61
C ASP A 75 -11.02 15.78 8.87
N VAL A 76 -10.00 16.19 9.63
CA VAL A 76 -10.15 16.98 10.87
C VAL A 76 -11.08 18.19 10.67
N LEU A 77 -11.06 18.78 9.48
CA LEU A 77 -11.90 19.90 9.10
C LEU A 77 -13.41 19.60 9.26
N ILE A 78 -13.91 18.44 8.83
CA ILE A 78 -15.34 18.11 8.94
C ILE A 78 -15.79 18.02 10.40
N TYR A 79 -14.93 17.49 11.29
CA TYR A 79 -15.21 17.40 12.72
C TYR A 79 -15.25 18.78 13.36
N VAL A 80 -14.36 19.69 12.94
CA VAL A 80 -14.38 21.09 13.40
C VAL A 80 -15.67 21.78 12.94
N LEU A 81 -16.11 21.59 11.69
CA LEU A 81 -17.37 22.16 11.20
C LEU A 81 -18.58 21.59 11.94
N LEU A 82 -18.64 20.27 12.17
CA LEU A 82 -19.71 19.63 12.92
C LEU A 82 -19.74 20.11 14.39
N ALA A 83 -18.58 20.23 15.03
CA ALA A 83 -18.48 20.75 16.38
C ALA A 83 -18.93 22.22 16.45
N ALA A 84 -18.50 23.05 15.51
CA ALA A 84 -18.94 24.44 15.41
C ALA A 84 -20.46 24.53 15.20
N ALA A 85 -21.02 23.75 14.27
CA ALA A 85 -22.46 23.71 14.03
C ALA A 85 -23.25 23.25 15.26
N ALA A 86 -22.78 22.24 15.99
CA ALA A 86 -23.39 21.79 17.22
C ALA A 86 -23.36 22.86 18.32
N LEU A 87 -22.21 23.52 18.50
CA LEU A 87 -22.06 24.64 19.43
C LEU A 87 -22.99 25.80 19.06
N THR A 88 -23.08 26.16 17.78
CA THR A 88 -23.99 27.19 17.28
C THR A 88 -25.45 26.82 17.50
N ALA A 89 -25.85 25.57 17.26
CA ALA A 89 -27.22 25.11 17.49
C ALA A 89 -27.61 25.20 18.96
N ILE A 90 -26.71 24.79 19.86
CA ILE A 90 -26.92 24.94 21.31
C ILE A 90 -27.02 26.43 21.66
N MET A 91 -26.04 27.24 21.23
CA MET A 91 -25.95 28.67 21.55
C MET A 91 -27.14 29.48 20.99
N GLY A 92 -27.67 29.14 19.82
CA GLY A 92 -28.80 29.84 19.19
C GLY A 92 -30.04 29.88 20.08
N HIS A 93 -30.34 28.80 20.79
CA HIS A 93 -31.43 28.77 21.76
C HIS A 93 -31.16 29.64 22.99
N TRP A 94 -29.91 29.74 23.45
CA TRP A 94 -29.54 30.58 24.60
C TRP A 94 -29.52 32.08 24.24
N VAL A 95 -29.03 32.44 23.06
CA VAL A 95 -28.95 33.83 22.59
C VAL A 95 -30.34 34.42 22.38
N ASP A 96 -31.26 33.67 21.79
CA ASP A 96 -32.65 34.10 21.61
C ASP A 96 -33.32 34.39 22.96
N THR A 97 -33.12 33.50 23.94
CA THR A 97 -33.63 33.68 25.31
C THR A 97 -32.99 34.88 26.04
N LEU A 98 -31.68 35.09 25.88
CA LEU A 98 -30.94 36.21 26.50
C LEU A 98 -31.35 37.57 25.94
N VAL A 99 -31.66 37.65 24.64
CA VAL A 99 -32.11 38.88 23.98
C VAL A 99 -33.50 39.29 24.48
N ILE A 100 -34.40 38.32 24.70
CA ILE A 100 -35.74 38.57 25.22
C ILE A 100 -35.67 39.01 26.69
N LEU A 101 -34.91 38.28 27.53
CA LEU A 101 -34.79 38.60 28.96
C LEU A 101 -34.12 39.95 29.23
N ARG A 102 -33.18 40.39 28.38
CA ARG A 102 -32.45 41.65 28.57
C ARG A 102 -33.22 42.89 28.09
N ARG A 103 -34.30 42.73 27.30
CA ARG A 103 -35.05 43.86 26.73
C ARG A 103 -36.19 44.37 27.62
N ASP A 104 -36.67 43.55 28.56
CA ASP A 104 -37.81 43.88 29.45
C ASP A 104 -37.39 44.30 30.87
N GLY A 105 -36.11 44.65 31.08
CA GLY A 105 -35.53 44.99 32.38
C GLY A 105 -35.34 46.49 32.67
N ASP A 106 -35.85 47.37 31.79
CA ASP A 106 -35.78 48.83 31.90
C ASP A 106 -37.19 49.44 31.91
#